data_AF-A0A1F3DJ21-F1
#
_entry.id   AF-A0A1F3DJ21-F1
#
_cell.length_a   1.000
_cell.length_b   1.000
_cell.length_c   1.000
_cell.angle_alpha   90.00
_cell.angle_beta   90.00
_cell.angle_gamma   90.00
#
_symmetry.space_group_name_H-M   'P 1'
#
loop_
_entity.id
_entity.type
_entity.pdbx_description
1 polymer ?
#
loop_
_entity_poly.entity_id
_entity_poly.type
_entity_poly.pdbx_seq_one_letter_code
_entity_poly.pdbx_strand_id
1 'polypeptide(L)'
;MNFNPFVLPFTVGLGFLLIMVIYRFIRWISKLPFVDRKKLWMGLITQKIFLAVKEIFLESLIHRKIFRINPLLGYMHMTLALGWFLLIVVGNIESRLYGGSELNPPYYPIFLRYFVHDHSNIPYGVFFANLMDFLLLFVLSGVILAYIKRAFSFIFGVKRKPRRKIQDIVIMITLWTIFPLRLFAESFTASVHGNGGFLTGTVGSFMSYLPHTNEIAYTFWWLYSISLGTFFVVLPFTRYMHIPAEVLLIFMRNSGIRTEKEFTSYSDLEVYSCPKCGMCMDKCQMGFAANIKDMQSVYFIQSVRNHKIEEKKLFNCMVCGRCQEFCPVGIDLNAQRMIQRKFMSNFVSSTFDYLPVISLPTVDVLYFAGCMTHLTPAIKKAMLKIFEHAKVNFNFMDADGTVCCGRPLMLTGKDIEAKKIIKKNEETIRNSGAKLLVTSCPICFKIFKEEYALNIEIMHHSQYLLKLVEESRIFLSQSEIKAVYHDPCELGRGSGIYEEPRKLLGKTVQLQEIKNSKEASLCCGGSLGNTQMDSFKRDMISADACKQLLKGNPEMLITACPLCKKSLGKFSTIDIKDIAEVIANRMENDKTIKESKEMVSV
;
A
#
# COMPACT_ATOMS: atom_id res chain seq x y z
N MET A 1 -3.11 48.06 15.15
CA MET A 1 -3.54 46.87 14.41
C MET A 1 -3.17 47.08 12.94
N ASN A 2 -2.11 46.41 12.46
CA ASN A 2 -1.64 46.59 11.08
C ASN A 2 -2.35 45.58 10.17
N PHE A 3 -3.56 45.92 9.73
CA PHE A 3 -4.30 45.17 8.72
C PHE A 3 -4.12 45.83 7.36
N ASN A 4 -3.86 45.04 6.30
CA ASN A 4 -3.83 45.53 4.92
C ASN A 4 -4.77 44.68 4.04
N PRO A 5 -5.57 45.29 3.14
CA PRO A 5 -6.48 44.57 2.25
C PRO A 5 -5.86 43.39 1.47
N PHE A 6 -4.56 43.42 1.12
CA PHE A 6 -3.97 42.30 0.38
C PHE A 6 -3.96 40.99 1.16
N VAL A 7 -4.12 40.97 2.49
CA VAL A 7 -4.17 39.72 3.27
C VAL A 7 -5.53 39.02 3.22
N LEU A 8 -6.55 39.66 2.63
CA LEU A 8 -7.91 39.13 2.54
C LEU A 8 -8.01 37.80 1.78
N PRO A 9 -7.43 37.65 0.56
CA PRO A 9 -7.49 36.39 -0.18
C PRO A 9 -6.93 35.20 0.62
N PHE A 10 -5.78 35.38 1.28
CA PHE A 10 -5.22 34.38 2.19
C PHE A 10 -6.17 34.06 3.35
N THR A 11 -6.68 35.07 4.05
CA THR A 11 -7.48 34.89 5.27
C THR A 11 -8.80 34.18 4.97
N VAL A 12 -9.50 34.60 3.91
CA VAL A 12 -10.74 33.96 3.45
C VAL A 12 -10.47 32.52 3.00
N GLY A 13 -9.40 32.29 2.24
CA GLY A 13 -9.03 30.95 1.78
C GLY A 13 -8.69 30.01 2.93
N LEU A 14 -7.91 30.47 3.92
CA LEU A 14 -7.57 29.69 5.11
C LEU A 14 -8.81 29.37 5.94
N GLY A 15 -9.68 30.35 6.18
CA GLY A 15 -10.93 30.15 6.91
C GLY A 15 -11.82 29.10 6.23
N PHE A 16 -11.99 29.21 4.92
CA PHE A 16 -12.73 28.22 4.13
C PHE A 16 -12.13 26.82 4.24
N LEU A 17 -10.80 26.69 4.09
CA LEU A 17 -10.11 25.41 4.20
C LEU A 17 -10.33 24.77 5.59
N LEU A 18 -10.15 25.54 6.66
CA LEU A 18 -10.31 25.05 8.04
C LEU A 18 -11.75 24.54 8.26
N ILE A 19 -12.75 25.32 7.86
CA ILE A 19 -14.17 24.92 7.96
C ILE A 19 -14.42 23.61 7.20
N MET A 20 -13.94 23.50 5.96
CA MET A 20 -14.15 22.32 5.12
C MET A 20 -13.43 21.07 5.65
N VAL A 21 -12.21 21.22 6.16
CA VAL A 21 -11.44 20.12 6.76
C VAL A 21 -12.11 19.64 8.04
N ILE A 22 -12.50 20.57 8.94
CA ILE A 22 -13.22 20.25 10.17
C ILE A 22 -14.53 19.55 9.86
N TYR A 23 -15.34 20.08 8.94
CA TYR A 23 -16.59 19.46 8.51
C TYR A 23 -16.38 18.01 8.03
N ARG A 24 -15.38 17.76 7.19
CA ARG A 24 -15.07 16.40 6.69
C ARG A 24 -14.58 15.47 7.79
N PHE A 25 -13.72 15.96 8.68
CA PHE A 25 -13.20 15.18 9.80
C PHE A 25 -14.34 14.76 10.73
N ILE A 26 -15.21 15.71 11.10
CA ILE A 26 -16.41 15.43 11.89
C ILE A 26 -17.27 14.39 11.18
N ARG A 27 -17.51 14.53 9.88
CA ARG A 27 -18.30 13.56 9.10
C ARG A 27 -17.68 12.16 9.07
N TRP A 28 -16.35 12.05 8.91
CA TRP A 28 -15.69 10.74 8.92
C TRP A 28 -15.76 10.09 10.30
N ILE A 29 -15.51 10.85 11.36
CA ILE A 29 -15.54 10.35 12.74
C ILE A 29 -16.97 9.99 13.18
N SER A 30 -17.96 10.83 12.85
CA SER A 30 -19.36 10.61 13.25
C SER A 30 -20.03 9.43 12.54
N LYS A 31 -19.54 9.05 11.36
CA LYS A 31 -20.00 7.89 10.59
C LYS A 31 -19.23 6.60 10.89
N LEU A 32 -18.23 6.63 11.78
CA LEU A 32 -17.57 5.40 12.21
C LEU A 32 -18.54 4.53 13.02
N PRO A 33 -18.48 3.19 12.87
CA PRO A 33 -19.14 2.25 13.77
C PRO A 33 -18.78 2.54 15.24
N PHE A 34 -19.70 2.24 16.15
CA PHE A 34 -19.52 2.53 17.58
C PHE A 34 -18.22 1.93 18.14
N VAL A 35 -17.92 0.68 17.77
CA VAL A 35 -16.71 -0.04 18.20
C VAL A 35 -15.44 0.69 17.77
N ASP A 36 -15.38 1.17 16.53
CA ASP A 36 -14.22 1.88 16.01
C ASP A 36 -14.09 3.29 16.55
N ARG A 37 -15.21 3.97 16.80
CA ARG A 37 -15.20 5.28 17.49
C ARG A 37 -14.63 5.15 18.90
N LYS A 38 -14.98 4.08 19.62
CA LYS A 38 -14.40 3.78 20.94
C LYS A 38 -12.88 3.53 20.84
N LYS A 39 -12.43 2.73 19.87
CA LYS A 39 -10.98 2.51 19.63
C LYS A 39 -10.26 3.82 19.36
N LEU A 40 -10.84 4.71 18.54
CA LEU A 40 -10.27 6.02 18.22
C LEU A 40 -10.07 6.88 19.46
N TRP A 41 -11.10 6.95 20.31
CA TRP A 41 -11.06 7.76 21.54
C TRP A 41 -10.04 7.19 22.55
N MET A 42 -10.00 5.86 22.73
CA MET A 42 -8.96 5.21 23.53
C MET A 42 -7.55 5.41 22.95
N GLY A 43 -7.44 5.48 21.62
CA GLY A 43 -6.18 5.77 20.93
C GLY A 43 -5.60 7.14 21.27
N LEU A 44 -6.45 8.14 21.55
CA LEU A 44 -6.02 9.49 21.95
C LEU A 44 -5.41 9.53 23.35
N ILE A 45 -5.85 8.64 24.24
CA ILE A 45 -5.48 8.63 25.66
C ILE A 45 -4.25 7.74 25.92
N THR A 46 -4.01 6.76 25.05
CA THR A 46 -2.95 5.76 25.23
C THR A 46 -1.64 6.18 24.56
N GLN A 47 -0.54 5.45 24.83
CA GLN A 47 0.77 5.65 24.17
C GLN A 47 0.71 5.59 22.63
N LYS A 48 -0.38 5.08 22.07
CA LYS A 48 -0.67 5.07 20.63
C LYS A 48 -0.66 6.47 20.01
N ILE A 49 -0.99 7.52 20.76
CA ILE A 49 -0.93 8.90 20.25
C ILE A 49 0.50 9.32 19.89
N PHE A 50 1.50 8.98 20.72
CA PHE A 50 2.90 9.32 20.45
C PHE A 50 3.44 8.55 19.24
N LEU A 51 3.05 7.28 19.09
CA LEU A 51 3.38 6.49 17.90
C LEU A 51 2.75 7.10 16.64
N ALA A 52 1.49 7.52 16.71
CA ALA A 52 0.79 8.17 15.62
C ALA A 52 1.44 9.51 15.24
N VAL A 53 1.77 10.37 16.22
CA VAL A 53 2.45 11.66 15.99
C VAL A 53 3.82 11.44 15.34
N LYS A 54 4.60 10.46 15.82
CA LYS A 54 5.88 10.09 15.21
C LYS A 54 5.70 9.62 13.76
N GLU A 55 4.70 8.79 13.49
CA GLU A 55 4.42 8.33 12.13
C GLU A 55 3.93 9.46 11.22
N ILE A 56 3.05 10.34 11.71
CA ILE A 56 2.60 11.54 10.98
C ILE A 56 3.81 12.41 10.60
N PHE A 57 4.72 12.67 11.53
CA PHE A 57 5.93 13.45 11.25
C PHE A 57 6.80 12.78 10.17
N LEU A 58 7.06 11.47 10.32
CA LEU A 58 7.92 10.72 9.39
C LEU A 58 7.32 10.54 8.00
N GLU A 59 6.00 10.37 7.90
CA GLU A 59 5.34 10.06 6.62
C GLU A 59 4.73 11.28 5.95
N SER A 60 4.16 12.24 6.69
CA SER A 60 3.53 13.45 6.12
C SER A 60 4.51 14.61 5.90
N LEU A 61 5.57 14.74 6.70
CA LEU A 61 6.60 15.79 6.50
C LEU A 61 7.84 15.23 5.81
N ILE A 62 8.48 14.22 6.40
CA ILE A 62 9.74 13.66 5.88
C ILE A 62 9.52 12.75 4.66
N HIS A 63 8.32 12.16 4.52
CA HIS A 63 8.00 11.20 3.45
C HIS A 63 8.95 9.98 3.41
N ARG A 64 9.30 9.44 4.57
CA ARG A 64 10.26 8.34 4.74
C ARG A 64 10.00 7.14 3.82
N LYS A 65 8.75 6.68 3.69
CA LYS A 65 8.40 5.56 2.79
C LYS A 65 8.65 5.89 1.32
N ILE A 66 8.37 7.12 0.88
CA ILE A 66 8.66 7.55 -0.50
C ILE A 66 10.17 7.61 -0.72
N PHE A 67 10.91 8.16 0.25
CA PHE A 67 12.37 8.26 0.20
C PHE A 67 13.05 6.89 0.04
N ARG A 68 12.57 5.87 0.74
CA ARG A 68 13.06 4.49 0.62
C ARG A 68 12.83 3.88 -0.77
N ILE A 69 11.73 4.24 -1.44
CA ILE A 69 11.39 3.71 -2.77
C ILE A 69 12.14 4.48 -3.87
N ASN A 70 12.21 5.81 -3.73
CA ASN A 70 12.84 6.70 -4.69
C ASN A 70 13.35 7.96 -3.97
N PRO A 71 14.67 8.05 -3.70
CA PRO A 71 15.25 9.16 -2.94
C PRO A 71 15.01 10.53 -3.56
N LEU A 72 15.11 10.65 -4.89
CA LEU A 72 14.89 11.91 -5.61
C LEU A 72 13.43 12.39 -5.45
N LEU A 73 12.47 11.47 -5.59
CA LEU A 73 11.06 11.77 -5.37
C LEU A 73 10.78 12.11 -3.91
N GLY A 74 11.39 11.38 -2.96
CA GLY A 74 11.30 11.65 -1.54
C GLY A 74 11.80 13.04 -1.17
N TYR A 75 12.99 13.43 -1.65
CA TYR A 75 13.58 14.75 -1.43
C TYR A 75 12.68 15.87 -1.96
N MET A 76 12.14 15.73 -3.17
CA MET A 76 11.20 16.70 -3.74
C MET A 76 9.93 16.87 -2.88
N HIS A 77 9.38 15.81 -2.29
CA HIS A 77 8.21 15.92 -1.42
C HIS A 77 8.57 16.46 -0.03
N MET A 78 9.71 16.04 0.53
CA MET A 78 10.22 16.49 1.82
C MET A 78 10.49 18.00 1.82
N THR A 79 11.21 18.51 0.81
CA THR A 79 11.48 19.95 0.64
C THR A 79 10.20 20.78 0.64
N LEU A 80 9.16 20.33 -0.08
CA LEU A 80 7.88 21.04 -0.14
C LEU A 80 7.09 20.96 1.17
N ALA A 81 7.07 19.80 1.86
CA ALA A 81 6.28 19.62 3.07
C ALA A 81 7.01 20.10 4.33
N LEU A 82 8.19 19.54 4.61
CA LEU A 82 9.02 19.92 5.76
C LEU A 82 9.52 21.37 5.63
N GLY A 83 9.95 21.78 4.42
CA GLY A 83 10.42 23.15 4.22
C GLY A 83 9.31 24.18 4.43
N TRP A 84 8.09 23.95 3.91
CA TRP A 84 6.96 24.84 4.16
C TRP A 84 6.54 24.84 5.64
N PHE A 85 6.52 23.68 6.29
CA PHE A 85 6.26 23.58 7.72
C PHE A 85 7.28 24.40 8.53
N LEU A 86 8.58 24.27 8.25
CA LEU A 86 9.63 25.03 8.92
C LEU A 86 9.52 26.54 8.66
N LEU A 87 9.17 26.96 7.44
CA LEU A 87 8.92 28.38 7.14
C LEU A 87 7.79 28.97 8.00
N ILE A 88 6.72 28.21 8.23
CA ILE A 88 5.60 28.65 9.08
C ILE A 88 6.02 28.69 10.55
N VAL A 89 6.73 27.66 11.02
CA VAL A 89 7.17 27.57 12.42
C VAL A 89 8.17 28.68 12.75
N VAL A 90 9.23 28.82 11.93
CA VAL A 90 10.25 29.85 12.13
C VAL A 90 9.62 31.24 11.98
N GLY A 91 8.78 31.48 10.98
CA GLY A 91 8.08 32.76 10.83
C GLY A 91 7.15 33.09 12.01
N ASN A 92 6.52 32.09 12.62
CA ASN A 92 5.69 32.30 13.83
C ASN A 92 6.56 32.65 15.04
N ILE A 93 7.64 31.89 15.28
CA ILE A 93 8.63 32.19 16.34
C ILE A 93 9.19 33.60 16.14
N GLU A 94 9.62 33.92 14.92
CA GLU A 94 10.07 35.24 14.49
C GLU A 94 9.01 36.28 14.90
N SER A 95 7.78 36.16 14.40
CA SER A 95 6.71 37.14 14.70
C SER A 95 6.37 37.33 16.18
N ARG A 96 6.51 36.31 17.03
CA ARG A 96 6.21 36.40 18.48
C ARG A 96 7.27 37.18 19.23
N LEU A 97 8.53 37.08 18.80
CA LEU A 97 9.62 37.88 19.36
C LEU A 97 9.46 39.38 19.03
N TYR A 98 8.75 39.72 17.95
CA TYR A 98 8.56 41.12 17.51
C TYR A 98 7.21 41.74 17.86
N GLY A 99 6.12 40.97 17.79
CA GLY A 99 4.76 41.51 17.82
C GLY A 99 4.25 41.94 19.20
N GLY A 100 5.00 41.72 20.29
CA GLY A 100 4.64 42.11 21.66
C GLY A 100 3.38 41.45 22.23
N SER A 101 2.70 40.59 21.46
CA SER A 101 1.48 39.87 21.86
C SER A 101 1.67 38.36 21.74
N GLU A 102 1.13 37.59 22.71
CA GLU A 102 1.26 36.13 22.71
C GLU A 102 0.52 35.44 21.54
N LEU A 103 -0.45 36.14 20.92
CA LEU A 103 -1.35 35.62 19.89
C LEU A 103 -1.49 36.60 18.70
N ASN A 104 -0.56 36.53 17.76
CA ASN A 104 -0.67 37.21 16.48
C ASN A 104 -1.70 36.53 15.55
N PRO A 105 -2.42 37.28 14.70
CA PRO A 105 -3.33 36.69 13.73
C PRO A 105 -2.57 35.83 12.70
N PRO A 106 -3.17 34.77 12.13
CA PRO A 106 -2.45 33.78 11.30
C PRO A 106 -1.74 34.34 10.07
N TYR A 107 -2.19 35.48 9.53
CA TYR A 107 -1.56 36.13 8.37
C TYR A 107 -0.28 36.87 8.75
N TYR A 108 -0.15 37.34 10.00
CA TYR A 108 0.95 38.21 10.41
C TYR A 108 2.33 37.53 10.29
N PRO A 109 2.55 36.27 10.76
CA PRO A 109 3.80 35.56 10.54
C PRO A 109 4.17 35.34 9.07
N ILE A 110 3.16 35.19 8.20
CA ILE A 110 3.36 34.86 6.78
C ILE A 110 3.76 36.10 5.97
N PHE A 111 3.23 37.25 6.35
CA PHE A 111 3.49 38.54 5.69
C PHE A 111 4.37 39.46 6.57
N LEU A 112 5.17 38.88 7.48
CA LEU A 112 5.94 39.64 8.48
C LEU A 112 6.83 40.71 7.84
N ARG A 113 7.52 40.37 6.74
CA ARG A 113 8.41 41.28 6.01
C ARG A 113 7.69 42.49 5.42
N TYR A 114 6.38 42.40 5.18
CA TYR A 114 5.56 43.56 4.79
C TYR A 114 5.21 44.45 5.98
N PHE A 115 4.98 43.89 7.17
CA PHE A 115 4.50 44.67 8.32
C PHE A 115 5.62 45.24 9.19
N VAL A 116 6.80 44.63 9.15
CA VAL A 116 7.96 45.01 9.97
C VAL A 116 9.14 45.31 9.04
N HIS A 117 9.47 46.60 8.94
CA HIS A 117 10.53 47.10 8.07
C HIS A 117 11.83 47.41 8.82
N ASP A 118 11.74 47.85 10.07
CA ASP A 118 12.89 48.27 10.87
C ASP A 118 13.40 47.14 11.77
N HIS A 119 14.58 46.60 11.42
CA HIS A 119 15.25 45.55 12.18
C HIS A 119 16.35 46.07 13.12
N SER A 120 16.52 47.39 13.25
CA SER A 120 17.61 47.98 14.05
C SER A 120 17.51 47.65 15.55
N ASN A 121 16.32 47.39 16.05
CA ASN A 121 16.05 47.03 17.46
C ASN A 121 15.83 45.52 17.69
N ILE A 122 16.23 44.67 16.75
CA ILE A 122 15.86 43.25 16.74
C ILE A 122 16.99 42.34 17.26
N PRO A 123 16.76 41.53 18.32
CA PRO A 123 17.66 40.45 18.70
C PRO A 123 17.71 39.40 17.59
N TYR A 124 18.90 39.09 17.07
CA TYR A 124 19.14 38.02 16.08
C TYR A 124 18.45 38.20 14.71
N GLY A 125 18.10 39.42 14.30
CA GLY A 125 17.34 39.65 13.05
C GLY A 125 18.05 39.16 11.79
N VAL A 126 19.37 39.37 11.72
CA VAL A 126 20.21 38.85 10.64
C VAL A 126 20.20 37.32 10.59
N PHE A 127 20.18 36.64 11.74
CA PHE A 127 20.10 35.19 11.80
C PHE A 127 18.76 34.70 11.25
N PHE A 128 17.63 35.29 11.67
CA PHE A 128 16.30 34.93 11.18
C PHE A 128 16.15 35.20 9.68
N ALA A 129 16.66 36.33 9.18
CA ALA A 129 16.64 36.65 7.75
C ALA A 129 17.38 35.58 6.92
N ASN A 130 18.60 35.20 7.34
CA ASN A 130 19.37 34.17 6.66
C ASN A 130 18.76 32.77 6.78
N LEU A 131 18.17 32.43 7.94
CA LEU A 131 17.49 31.15 8.14
C LEU A 131 16.24 31.04 7.25
N MET A 132 15.44 32.10 7.17
CA MET A 132 14.25 32.15 6.31
C MET A 132 14.62 32.05 4.83
N ASP A 133 15.69 32.72 4.39
CA ASP A 133 16.22 32.60 3.03
C ASP A 133 16.71 31.19 2.72
N PHE A 134 17.42 30.54 3.66
CA PHE A 134 17.84 29.15 3.51
C PHE A 134 16.65 28.20 3.38
N LEU A 135 15.64 28.36 4.23
CA LEU A 135 14.41 27.55 4.16
C LEU A 135 13.63 27.82 2.88
N LEU A 136 13.57 29.06 2.41
CA LEU A 136 12.94 29.42 1.15
C LEU A 136 13.68 28.77 -0.03
N LEU A 137 15.02 28.83 -0.05
CA LEU A 137 15.85 28.14 -1.04
C LEU A 137 15.63 26.63 -1.02
N PHE A 138 15.56 26.04 0.18
CA PHE A 138 15.27 24.61 0.37
C PHE A 138 13.93 24.22 -0.27
N VAL A 139 12.87 25.01 -0.07
CA VAL A 139 11.55 24.77 -0.70
C VAL A 139 11.60 25.01 -2.22
N LEU A 140 12.26 26.09 -2.67
CA LEU A 140 12.41 26.39 -4.10
C LEU A 140 13.13 25.27 -4.84
N SER A 141 14.12 24.62 -4.22
CA SER A 141 14.76 23.41 -4.79
C SER A 141 13.74 22.29 -5.07
N GLY A 142 12.76 22.10 -4.18
CA GLY A 142 11.65 21.17 -4.36
C GLY A 142 10.70 21.57 -5.49
N VAL A 143 10.39 22.86 -5.60
CA VAL A 143 9.55 23.40 -6.70
C VAL A 143 10.23 23.19 -8.05
N ILE A 144 11.53 23.50 -8.16
CA ILE A 144 12.34 23.26 -9.36
C ILE A 144 12.30 21.79 -9.74
N LEU A 145 12.53 20.87 -8.79
CA LEU A 145 12.42 19.44 -9.04
C LEU A 145 11.02 19.02 -9.47
N ALA A 146 9.96 19.65 -8.96
CA ALA A 146 8.59 19.39 -9.40
C ALA A 146 8.34 19.83 -10.85
N TYR A 147 8.91 20.97 -11.28
CA TYR A 147 8.91 21.41 -12.67
C TYR A 147 9.70 20.45 -13.57
N ILE A 148 10.91 20.05 -13.16
CA ILE A 148 11.75 19.10 -13.91
C ILE A 148 10.99 17.76 -14.05
N LYS A 149 10.41 17.24 -12.98
CA LYS A 149 9.58 16.02 -13.02
C LYS A 149 8.42 16.13 -14.01
N ARG A 150 7.84 17.32 -14.16
CA ARG A 150 6.74 17.56 -15.09
C ARG A 150 7.20 17.44 -16.54
N ALA A 151 8.33 18.07 -16.87
CA ALA A 151 8.94 18.00 -18.20
C ALA A 151 9.51 16.59 -18.48
N PHE A 152 10.31 16.06 -17.56
CA PHE A 152 11.12 14.86 -17.72
C PHE A 152 10.81 13.79 -16.66
N SER A 153 9.59 13.24 -16.66
CA SER A 153 9.16 12.29 -15.63
C SER A 153 9.95 10.98 -15.58
N PHE A 154 10.63 10.62 -16.68
CA PHE A 154 11.48 9.43 -16.73
C PHE A 154 12.66 9.51 -15.75
N ILE A 155 13.19 10.72 -15.49
CA ILE A 155 14.29 10.96 -14.53
C ILE A 155 13.88 10.54 -13.12
N PHE A 156 12.60 10.68 -12.79
CA PHE A 156 12.03 10.33 -11.48
C PHE A 156 11.57 8.88 -11.41
N GLY A 157 11.92 8.02 -12.38
CA GLY A 157 11.55 6.61 -12.39
C GLY A 157 10.04 6.32 -12.55
N VAL A 158 9.21 7.37 -12.72
CA VAL A 158 7.77 7.24 -12.95
C VAL A 158 7.52 7.14 -14.44
N LYS A 159 7.25 5.92 -14.91
CA LYS A 159 7.07 5.66 -16.34
C LYS A 159 5.70 6.09 -16.85
N ARG A 160 4.70 6.29 -15.96
CA ARG A 160 3.31 6.55 -16.37
C ARG A 160 2.68 7.70 -15.56
N LYS A 161 2.13 8.69 -16.27
CA LYS A 161 1.42 9.84 -15.67
C LYS A 161 -0.10 9.56 -15.63
N PRO A 162 -0.77 9.72 -14.48
CA PRO A 162 -2.24 9.67 -14.44
C PRO A 162 -2.86 10.87 -15.19
N ARG A 163 -4.05 10.67 -15.76
CA ARG A 163 -4.83 11.74 -16.43
C ARG A 163 -5.26 12.82 -15.42
N ARG A 164 -5.24 14.10 -15.84
CA ARG A 164 -5.49 15.26 -14.97
C ARG A 164 -6.85 15.90 -15.26
N LYS A 165 -7.52 16.38 -14.22
CA LYS A 165 -8.67 17.30 -14.35
C LYS A 165 -8.20 18.75 -14.41
N ILE A 166 -9.05 19.66 -14.87
CA ILE A 166 -8.77 21.11 -14.91
C ILE A 166 -8.41 21.63 -13.51
N GLN A 167 -9.17 21.22 -12.49
CA GLN A 167 -8.91 21.59 -11.08
C GLN A 167 -7.51 21.16 -10.60
N ASP A 168 -6.99 20.02 -11.08
CA ASP A 168 -5.64 19.54 -10.73
C ASP A 168 -4.55 20.41 -11.39
N ILE A 169 -4.87 21.12 -12.48
CA ILE A 169 -3.96 22.05 -13.15
C ILE A 169 -3.91 23.36 -12.37
N VAL A 170 -5.07 23.92 -12.01
CA VAL A 170 -5.17 25.18 -11.26
C VAL A 170 -4.38 25.08 -9.96
N ILE A 171 -4.65 24.07 -9.13
CA ILE A 171 -3.95 23.92 -7.85
C ILE A 171 -2.45 23.64 -8.00
N MET A 172 -2.04 23.00 -9.09
CA MET A 172 -0.62 22.77 -9.35
C MET A 172 0.08 24.07 -9.70
N ILE A 173 -0.54 24.93 -10.52
CA ILE A 173 0.00 26.24 -10.87
C ILE A 173 0.11 27.10 -9.63
N THR A 174 -0.95 27.20 -8.82
CA THR A 174 -0.90 28.01 -7.59
C THR A 174 0.16 27.50 -6.63
N LEU A 175 0.24 26.18 -6.39
CA LEU A 175 1.28 25.61 -5.52
C LEU A 175 2.70 25.94 -5.99
N TRP A 176 2.94 25.93 -7.30
CA TRP A 176 4.25 26.23 -7.88
C TRP A 176 4.60 27.71 -7.87
N THR A 177 3.61 28.61 -7.86
CA THR A 177 3.84 30.05 -7.84
C THR A 177 3.92 30.63 -6.43
N ILE A 178 3.40 29.98 -5.38
CA ILE A 178 3.45 30.46 -3.99
C ILE A 178 4.86 30.92 -3.58
N PHE A 179 5.88 30.06 -3.72
CA PHE A 179 7.23 30.36 -3.24
C PHE A 179 8.01 31.33 -4.13
N PRO A 180 7.93 31.23 -5.48
CA PRO A 180 8.47 32.28 -6.35
C PRO A 180 7.86 33.66 -6.08
N LEU A 181 6.53 33.75 -5.94
CA LEU A 181 5.87 35.02 -5.63
C LEU A 181 6.29 35.56 -4.26
N ARG A 182 6.48 34.69 -3.27
CA ARG A 182 7.06 35.07 -1.98
C ARG A 182 8.47 35.63 -2.12
N LEU A 183 9.36 34.94 -2.85
CA LEU A 183 10.72 35.40 -3.11
C LEU A 183 10.72 36.79 -3.73
N PHE A 184 9.89 37.02 -4.76
CA PHE A 184 9.78 38.34 -5.39
C PHE A 184 9.23 39.40 -4.42
N ALA A 185 8.15 39.10 -3.70
CA ALA A 185 7.56 40.04 -2.75
C ALA A 185 8.56 40.46 -1.66
N GLU A 186 9.28 39.50 -1.07
CA GLU A 186 10.29 39.76 -0.05
C GLU A 186 11.53 40.48 -0.63
N SER A 187 11.96 40.15 -1.85
CA SER A 187 13.13 40.79 -2.51
C SER A 187 12.86 42.25 -2.90
N PHE A 188 11.68 42.56 -3.45
CA PHE A 188 11.30 43.95 -3.73
C PHE A 188 11.09 44.76 -2.45
N THR A 189 10.64 44.12 -1.36
CA THR A 189 10.56 44.79 -0.04
C THR A 189 11.96 45.04 0.52
N ALA A 190 12.88 44.08 0.37
CA ALA A 190 14.27 44.21 0.79
C ALA A 190 15.04 45.27 0.01
N SER A 191 14.73 45.50 -1.27
CA SER A 191 15.38 46.54 -2.07
C SER A 191 15.04 47.96 -1.58
N VAL A 192 13.87 48.15 -0.98
CA VAL A 192 13.41 49.42 -0.44
C VAL A 192 13.94 49.66 0.97
N HIS A 193 13.91 48.63 1.82
CA HIS A 193 14.16 48.76 3.26
C HIS A 193 15.52 48.22 3.72
N GLY A 194 16.31 47.59 2.84
CA GLY A 194 17.64 47.06 3.16
C GLY A 194 17.62 45.89 4.15
N ASN A 195 16.52 45.14 4.20
CA ASN A 195 16.20 44.25 5.32
C ASN A 195 16.13 42.75 4.94
N GLY A 196 16.69 42.40 3.76
CA GLY A 196 16.74 41.04 3.23
C GLY A 196 17.92 40.22 3.75
N GLY A 197 17.82 38.89 3.62
CA GLY A 197 18.93 37.98 3.89
C GLY A 197 19.84 37.78 2.68
N PHE A 198 20.65 36.73 2.67
CA PHE A 198 21.58 36.45 1.57
C PHE A 198 20.89 36.21 0.20
N LEU A 199 19.69 35.65 0.17
CA LEU A 199 18.94 35.37 -1.07
C LEU A 199 18.06 36.55 -1.43
N THR A 200 17.16 36.95 -0.53
CA THR A 200 16.19 38.04 -0.76
C THR A 200 16.88 39.39 -0.89
N GLY A 201 17.96 39.62 -0.14
CA GLY A 201 18.78 40.83 -0.26
C GLY A 201 19.55 40.89 -1.58
N THR A 202 20.15 39.78 -2.02
CA THR A 202 20.88 39.72 -3.30
C THR A 202 19.95 39.89 -4.50
N VAL A 203 18.80 39.22 -4.48
CA VAL A 203 17.79 39.41 -5.54
C VAL A 203 17.21 40.82 -5.46
N GLY A 204 17.02 41.36 -4.25
CA GLY A 204 16.55 42.73 -4.02
C GLY A 204 17.51 43.80 -4.54
N SER A 205 18.82 43.64 -4.36
CA SER A 205 19.82 44.57 -4.90
C SER A 205 19.88 44.56 -6.42
N PHE A 206 19.60 43.41 -7.06
CA PHE A 206 19.40 43.37 -8.50
C PHE A 206 18.09 44.05 -8.93
N MET A 207 17.05 43.99 -8.09
CA MET A 207 15.76 44.61 -8.37
C MET A 207 15.72 46.13 -8.10
N SER A 208 16.68 46.69 -7.37
CA SER A 208 16.72 48.13 -7.09
C SER A 208 16.97 48.98 -8.34
N TYR A 209 17.41 48.37 -9.46
CA TYR A 209 17.53 49.03 -10.75
C TYR A 209 16.19 49.28 -11.46
N LEU A 210 15.09 48.67 -11.00
CA LEU A 210 13.76 48.87 -11.57
C LEU A 210 13.09 50.11 -10.96
N PRO A 211 12.40 50.95 -11.76
CA PRO A 211 11.60 52.04 -11.23
C PRO A 211 10.37 51.50 -10.47
N HIS A 212 9.83 52.30 -9.54
CA HIS A 212 8.60 51.99 -8.79
C HIS A 212 8.64 50.70 -7.94
N THR A 213 9.79 50.38 -7.32
CA THR A 213 9.98 49.16 -6.50
C THR A 213 8.91 48.96 -5.42
N ASN A 214 8.44 50.02 -4.78
CA ASN A 214 7.37 49.97 -3.77
C ASN A 214 6.03 49.45 -4.31
N GLU A 215 5.60 49.95 -5.47
CA GLU A 215 4.33 49.55 -6.10
C GLU A 215 4.42 48.10 -6.60
N ILE A 216 5.59 47.73 -7.13
CA ILE A 216 5.87 46.37 -7.56
C ILE A 216 5.87 45.41 -6.36
N ALA A 217 6.51 45.77 -5.25
CA ALA A 217 6.48 44.98 -4.01
C ALA A 217 5.05 44.69 -3.56
N TYR A 218 4.21 45.74 -3.48
CA TYR A 218 2.80 45.62 -3.10
C TYR A 218 2.01 44.71 -4.06
N THR A 219 2.27 44.81 -5.36
CA THR A 219 1.66 43.94 -6.38
C THR A 219 2.03 42.47 -6.15
N PHE A 220 3.30 42.16 -5.87
CA PHE A 220 3.73 40.79 -5.57
C PHE A 220 3.13 40.25 -4.27
N TRP A 221 2.91 41.10 -3.25
CA TRP A 221 2.19 40.70 -2.03
C TRP A 221 0.73 40.32 -2.31
N TRP A 222 0.04 41.07 -3.18
CA TRP A 222 -1.29 40.69 -3.68
C TRP A 222 -1.27 39.36 -4.43
N LEU A 223 -0.36 39.19 -5.38
CA LEU A 223 -0.24 37.95 -6.16
C LEU A 223 0.05 36.75 -5.25
N TYR A 224 0.95 36.91 -4.28
CA TYR A 224 1.28 35.88 -3.30
C TYR A 224 0.06 35.48 -2.46
N SER A 225 -0.68 36.47 -1.93
CA SER A 225 -1.89 36.24 -1.14
C SER A 225 -3.01 35.58 -1.96
N ILE A 226 -3.24 36.03 -3.20
CA ILE A 226 -4.22 35.42 -4.12
C ILE A 226 -3.84 33.97 -4.44
N SER A 227 -2.56 33.68 -4.67
CA SER A 227 -2.08 32.33 -4.95
C SER A 227 -2.33 31.39 -3.76
N LEU A 228 -2.00 31.83 -2.53
CA LEU A 228 -2.28 31.10 -1.30
C LEU A 228 -3.79 30.89 -1.08
N GLY A 229 -4.59 31.95 -1.20
CA GLY A 229 -6.04 31.89 -1.05
C GLY A 229 -6.69 30.91 -2.02
N THR A 230 -6.30 30.98 -3.29
CA THR A 230 -6.77 30.06 -4.34
C THR A 230 -6.36 28.62 -4.03
N PHE A 231 -5.11 28.38 -3.60
CA PHE A 231 -4.64 27.06 -3.20
C PHE A 231 -5.51 26.47 -2.08
N PHE A 232 -5.81 27.24 -1.03
CA PHE A 232 -6.63 26.78 0.09
C PHE A 232 -8.10 26.51 -0.28
N VAL A 233 -8.71 27.33 -1.13
CA VAL A 233 -10.09 27.11 -1.60
C VAL A 233 -10.20 25.86 -2.46
N VAL A 234 -9.23 25.60 -3.33
CA VAL A 234 -9.27 24.48 -4.28
C VAL A 234 -8.84 23.15 -3.63
N LEU A 235 -7.97 23.18 -2.62
CA LEU A 235 -7.40 21.97 -1.97
C LEU A 235 -8.44 20.90 -1.60
N PRO A 236 -9.57 21.20 -0.91
CA PRO A 236 -10.53 20.19 -0.46
C PRO A 236 -11.18 19.36 -1.58
N PHE A 237 -11.21 19.89 -2.80
CA PHE A 237 -11.87 19.29 -3.96
C PHE A 237 -10.91 18.53 -4.88
N THR A 238 -9.62 18.54 -4.59
CA THR A 238 -8.60 17.93 -5.45
C THR A 238 -7.94 16.72 -4.80
N ARG A 239 -6.92 16.16 -5.48
CA ARG A 239 -6.07 15.12 -4.89
C ARG A 239 -5.26 15.59 -3.67
N TYR A 240 -5.13 16.90 -3.44
CA TYR A 240 -4.32 17.45 -2.34
C TYR A 240 -5.03 17.36 -0.99
N MET A 241 -6.33 17.01 -0.96
CA MET A 241 -7.04 16.62 0.27
C MET A 241 -6.37 15.44 1.00
N HIS A 242 -5.49 14.68 0.35
CA HIS A 242 -4.70 13.65 1.03
C HIS A 242 -3.83 14.23 2.17
N ILE A 243 -3.40 15.50 2.09
CA ILE A 243 -2.53 16.12 3.10
C ILE A 243 -3.19 16.04 4.50
N PRO A 244 -4.39 16.62 4.71
CA PRO A 244 -5.09 16.44 5.99
C PRO A 244 -5.66 15.02 6.18
N ALA A 245 -6.14 14.36 5.12
CA ALA A 245 -6.75 13.03 5.25
C ALA A 245 -5.76 11.95 5.73
N GLU A 246 -4.50 12.01 5.31
CA GLU A 246 -3.45 11.07 5.71
C GLU A 246 -3.12 11.19 7.20
N VAL A 247 -3.12 12.41 7.76
CA VAL A 247 -2.93 12.64 9.20
C VAL A 247 -3.99 11.89 10.01
N LEU A 248 -5.26 12.05 9.63
CA LEU A 248 -6.36 11.36 10.29
C LEU A 248 -6.30 9.83 10.07
N LEU A 249 -5.91 9.40 8.87
CA LEU A 249 -5.80 7.98 8.53
C LEU A 249 -4.72 7.28 9.37
N ILE A 250 -3.53 7.88 9.50
CA ILE A 250 -2.44 7.35 10.34
C ILE A 250 -2.91 7.23 11.79
N PHE A 251 -3.64 8.23 12.29
CA PHE A 251 -4.18 8.20 13.63
C PHE A 251 -5.21 7.08 13.84
N MET A 252 -6.18 6.94 12.93
CA MET A 252 -7.18 5.86 12.97
C MET A 252 -6.51 4.47 12.88
N ARG A 253 -5.51 4.31 12.01
CA ARG A 253 -4.79 3.04 11.82
C ARG A 253 -4.01 2.64 13.08
N ASN A 254 -3.31 3.58 13.72
CA ASN A 254 -2.60 3.32 14.97
C ASN A 254 -3.54 3.04 16.15
N SER A 255 -4.77 3.56 16.08
CA SER A 255 -5.85 3.23 17.04
C SER A 255 -6.37 1.79 16.88
N GLY A 256 -5.99 1.07 15.82
CA GLY A 256 -6.39 -0.31 15.54
C GLY A 256 -7.62 -0.42 14.63
N ILE A 257 -8.01 0.67 13.97
CA ILE A 257 -9.06 0.65 12.94
C ILE A 257 -8.45 0.12 11.65
N ARG A 258 -9.21 -0.72 10.96
CA ARG A 258 -8.84 -1.40 9.71
C ARG A 258 -10.03 -1.38 8.76
N THR A 259 -9.77 -1.63 7.48
CA THR A 259 -10.80 -1.70 6.45
C THR A 259 -11.65 -2.95 6.69
N GLU A 260 -12.96 -2.74 6.84
CA GLU A 260 -13.92 -3.84 7.01
C GLU A 260 -14.41 -4.38 5.66
N LYS A 261 -15.27 -5.40 5.67
CA LYS A 261 -15.87 -5.98 4.46
C LYS A 261 -16.95 -5.09 3.81
N GLU A 262 -17.32 -4.00 4.48
CA GLU A 262 -18.31 -3.05 4.00
C GLU A 262 -17.70 -1.65 3.84
N PHE A 263 -18.32 -0.81 3.01
CA PHE A 263 -17.83 0.55 2.81
C PHE A 263 -18.20 1.44 3.99
N THR A 264 -17.26 1.57 4.93
CA THR A 264 -17.38 2.45 6.10
C THR A 264 -16.76 3.83 5.85
N SER A 265 -16.87 4.73 6.82
CA SER A 265 -16.19 6.04 6.74
C SER A 265 -14.66 5.92 6.76
N TYR A 266 -14.09 4.85 7.35
CA TYR A 266 -12.66 4.56 7.25
C TYR A 266 -12.26 4.22 5.81
N SER A 267 -13.08 3.42 5.10
CA SER A 267 -12.88 3.14 3.68
C SER A 267 -12.92 4.41 2.82
N ASP A 268 -13.85 5.32 3.11
CA ASP A 268 -13.91 6.62 2.44
C ASP A 268 -12.65 7.46 2.73
N LEU A 269 -12.20 7.50 3.99
CA LEU A 269 -10.96 8.19 4.36
C LEU A 269 -9.74 7.66 3.60
N GLU A 270 -9.58 6.33 3.49
CA GLU A 270 -8.52 5.73 2.67
C GLU A 270 -8.56 6.19 1.21
N VAL A 271 -9.75 6.26 0.62
CA VAL A 271 -9.95 6.74 -0.75
C VAL A 271 -9.50 8.20 -0.89
N TYR A 272 -9.77 9.07 0.10
CA TYR A 272 -9.34 10.47 0.09
C TYR A 272 -7.84 10.66 0.37
N SER A 273 -7.23 9.77 1.16
CA SER A 273 -5.80 9.78 1.46
C SER A 273 -4.91 9.34 0.29
N CYS A 274 -5.47 8.89 -0.84
CA CYS A 274 -4.66 8.57 -2.03
C CYS A 274 -4.13 9.84 -2.73
N PRO A 275 -2.79 10.06 -2.80
CA PRO A 275 -2.20 11.22 -3.49
C PRO A 275 -2.14 11.04 -5.02
N LYS A 276 -2.49 9.86 -5.54
CA LYS A 276 -2.29 9.45 -6.95
C LYS A 276 -0.81 9.56 -7.38
N CYS A 277 0.12 9.12 -6.52
CA CYS A 277 1.56 9.20 -6.76
C CYS A 277 2.05 8.26 -7.88
N GLY A 278 1.33 7.17 -8.17
CA GLY A 278 1.65 6.24 -9.27
C GLY A 278 2.56 5.06 -8.90
N MET A 279 3.16 5.02 -7.70
CA MET A 279 4.11 3.96 -7.34
C MET A 279 3.52 2.55 -7.44
N CYS A 280 2.27 2.36 -7.02
CA CYS A 280 1.59 1.08 -7.14
C CYS A 280 1.27 0.70 -8.60
N MET A 281 1.18 1.68 -9.53
CA MET A 281 1.01 1.42 -10.96
C MET A 281 2.32 0.93 -11.59
N ASP A 282 3.45 1.53 -11.22
CA ASP A 282 4.76 1.18 -11.76
C ASP A 282 5.18 -0.24 -11.38
N LYS A 283 4.74 -0.72 -10.21
CA LYS A 283 5.01 -2.09 -9.72
C LYS A 283 3.99 -3.13 -10.19
N CYS A 284 2.92 -2.71 -10.86
CA CYS A 284 1.87 -3.61 -11.34
C CYS A 284 2.27 -4.28 -12.66
N GLN A 285 2.48 -5.60 -12.66
CA GLN A 285 2.82 -6.39 -13.87
C GLN A 285 1.78 -6.28 -14.98
N MET A 286 0.50 -6.12 -14.63
CA MET A 286 -0.54 -5.86 -15.62
C MET A 286 -0.22 -4.62 -16.45
N GLY A 287 0.41 -3.63 -15.82
CA GLY A 287 0.90 -2.44 -16.48
C GLY A 287 2.04 -2.74 -17.43
N PHE A 288 3.18 -3.17 -16.90
CA PHE A 288 4.42 -3.23 -17.66
C PHE A 288 4.60 -4.50 -18.50
N ALA A 289 4.02 -5.63 -18.12
CA ALA A 289 4.10 -6.88 -18.87
C ALA A 289 2.94 -7.05 -19.87
N ALA A 290 1.71 -6.74 -19.46
CA ALA A 290 0.51 -6.93 -20.30
C ALA A 290 -0.04 -5.65 -20.96
N ASN A 291 0.66 -4.52 -20.80
CA ASN A 291 0.28 -3.22 -21.38
C ASN A 291 -1.14 -2.72 -21.03
N ILE A 292 -1.74 -3.19 -19.93
CA ILE A 292 -3.03 -2.71 -19.41
C ILE A 292 -2.79 -1.35 -18.75
N LYS A 293 -3.62 -0.32 -19.00
CA LYS A 293 -3.33 1.08 -18.58
C LYS A 293 -4.47 1.80 -17.85
N ASP A 294 -5.59 1.14 -17.63
CA ASP A 294 -6.85 1.77 -17.21
C ASP A 294 -7.41 1.24 -15.89
N MET A 295 -7.00 0.05 -15.44
CA MET A 295 -7.57 -0.63 -14.26
C MET A 295 -6.71 -0.57 -12.99
N GLN A 296 -5.46 -0.11 -13.09
CA GLN A 296 -4.53 -0.10 -11.95
C GLN A 296 -5.12 0.64 -10.74
N SER A 297 -4.62 0.31 -9.55
CA SER A 297 -5.16 0.79 -8.27
C SER A 297 -5.37 2.31 -8.18
N VAL A 298 -4.51 3.14 -8.79
CA VAL A 298 -4.72 4.60 -8.82
C VAL A 298 -5.98 4.98 -9.58
N TYR A 299 -6.22 4.38 -10.75
CA TYR A 299 -7.42 4.63 -11.55
C TYR A 299 -8.66 4.08 -10.89
N PHE A 300 -8.55 2.89 -10.26
CA PHE A 300 -9.64 2.31 -9.48
C PHE A 300 -10.04 3.22 -8.31
N ILE A 301 -9.10 3.64 -7.45
CA ILE A 301 -9.40 4.54 -6.33
C ILE A 301 -9.95 5.89 -6.82
N GLN A 302 -9.48 6.37 -7.98
CA GLN A 302 -10.05 7.55 -8.61
C GLN A 302 -11.51 7.32 -9.05
N SER A 303 -11.85 6.16 -9.61
CA SER A 303 -13.22 5.80 -9.95
C SER A 303 -14.11 5.75 -8.71
N VAL A 304 -13.64 5.15 -7.61
CA VAL A 304 -14.35 5.12 -6.33
C VAL A 304 -14.59 6.54 -5.80
N ARG A 305 -13.54 7.37 -5.73
CA ARG A 305 -13.65 8.77 -5.25
C ARG A 305 -14.64 9.61 -6.05
N ASN A 306 -14.78 9.35 -7.35
CA ASN A 306 -15.68 10.11 -8.23
C ASN A 306 -17.05 9.45 -8.39
N HIS A 307 -17.34 8.35 -7.68
CA HIS A 307 -18.55 7.55 -7.85
C HIS A 307 -18.79 7.12 -9.32
N LYS A 308 -17.71 6.86 -10.07
CA LYS A 308 -17.71 6.42 -11.47
C LYS A 308 -16.98 5.10 -11.61
N ILE A 309 -17.56 4.05 -11.05
CA ILE A 309 -17.00 2.70 -11.06
C ILE A 309 -17.47 1.99 -12.32
N GLU A 310 -16.52 1.45 -13.08
CA GLU A 310 -16.79 0.67 -14.28
C GLU A 310 -16.46 -0.80 -13.99
N GLU A 311 -17.34 -1.70 -14.43
CA GLU A 311 -17.21 -3.13 -14.20
C GLU A 311 -15.86 -3.68 -14.66
N LYS A 312 -15.44 -3.30 -15.89
CA LYS A 312 -14.16 -3.72 -16.46
C LYS A 312 -12.98 -3.32 -15.58
N LYS A 313 -12.97 -2.10 -15.03
CA LYS A 313 -11.89 -1.64 -14.15
C LYS A 313 -11.87 -2.40 -12.82
N LEU A 314 -13.03 -2.82 -12.36
CA LEU A 314 -13.22 -3.50 -11.09
C LEU A 314 -12.82 -4.99 -11.16
N PHE A 315 -13.25 -5.69 -12.21
CA PHE A 315 -13.01 -7.14 -12.38
C PHE A 315 -11.76 -7.50 -13.17
N ASN A 316 -11.17 -6.61 -13.95
CA ASN A 316 -9.92 -6.88 -14.66
C ASN A 316 -8.68 -6.77 -13.74
N CYS A 317 -8.76 -7.13 -12.46
CA CYS A 317 -7.63 -7.11 -11.53
C CYS A 317 -7.32 -8.52 -11.02
N MET A 318 -6.04 -8.84 -10.91
CA MET A 318 -5.59 -10.15 -10.41
C MET A 318 -5.73 -10.31 -8.89
N VAL A 319 -5.96 -9.22 -8.14
CA VAL A 319 -6.09 -9.16 -6.67
C VAL A 319 -4.84 -9.69 -5.94
N CYS A 320 -3.66 -9.58 -6.56
CA CYS A 320 -2.43 -10.15 -6.00
C CYS A 320 -1.87 -9.37 -4.79
N GLY A 321 -2.36 -8.17 -4.49
CA GLY A 321 -1.91 -7.36 -3.34
C GLY A 321 -0.56 -6.64 -3.53
N ARG A 322 0.14 -6.82 -4.66
CA ARG A 322 1.45 -6.17 -4.86
C ARG A 322 1.37 -4.64 -4.84
N CYS A 323 0.26 -4.08 -5.31
CA CYS A 323 0.04 -2.64 -5.30
C CYS A 323 -0.08 -2.04 -3.89
N GLN A 324 -0.58 -2.81 -2.93
CA GLN A 324 -0.75 -2.43 -1.53
C GLN A 324 0.60 -2.34 -0.83
N GLU A 325 1.49 -3.30 -1.09
CA GLU A 325 2.85 -3.32 -0.54
C GLU A 325 3.65 -2.06 -0.90
N PHE A 326 3.53 -1.60 -2.15
CA PHE A 326 4.23 -0.40 -2.63
C PHE A 326 3.43 0.90 -2.45
N CYS A 327 2.34 0.88 -1.67
CA CYS A 327 1.57 2.08 -1.35
C CYS A 327 2.20 2.79 -0.15
N PRO A 328 2.78 4.01 -0.30
CA PRO A 328 3.42 4.71 0.83
C PRO A 328 2.41 5.07 1.92
N VAL A 329 1.16 5.36 1.53
CA VAL A 329 0.07 5.71 2.44
C VAL A 329 -0.45 4.48 3.20
N GLY A 330 -0.25 3.27 2.64
CA GLY A 330 -0.76 2.01 3.22
C GLY A 330 -2.26 1.81 3.06
N ILE A 331 -2.83 2.22 1.93
CA ILE A 331 -4.25 1.98 1.61
C ILE A 331 -4.47 0.49 1.34
N ASP A 332 -5.50 -0.10 1.94
CA ASP A 332 -5.91 -1.48 1.63
C ASP A 332 -6.62 -1.59 0.27
N LEU A 333 -5.81 -1.56 -0.79
CA LEU A 333 -6.30 -1.53 -2.17
C LEU A 333 -7.07 -2.79 -2.55
N ASN A 334 -6.75 -3.93 -1.95
CA ASN A 334 -7.46 -5.19 -2.19
C ASN A 334 -8.83 -5.17 -1.49
N ALA A 335 -8.91 -4.78 -0.22
CA ALA A 335 -10.18 -4.65 0.50
C ALA A 335 -11.10 -3.63 -0.18
N GLN A 336 -10.59 -2.44 -0.53
CA GLN A 336 -11.35 -1.44 -1.29
C GLN A 336 -11.94 -2.04 -2.56
N ARG A 337 -11.15 -2.83 -3.30
CA ARG A 337 -11.64 -3.49 -4.52
C ARG A 337 -12.70 -4.53 -4.23
N MET A 338 -12.52 -5.34 -3.19
CA MET A 338 -13.46 -6.38 -2.83
C MET A 338 -14.80 -5.83 -2.40
N ILE A 339 -14.80 -4.78 -1.58
CA ILE A 339 -16.01 -4.04 -1.17
C ILE A 339 -16.80 -3.59 -2.41
N GLN A 340 -16.13 -2.97 -3.39
CA GLN A 340 -16.81 -2.48 -4.59
C GLN A 340 -17.32 -3.62 -5.49
N ARG A 341 -16.61 -4.76 -5.56
CA ARG A 341 -17.10 -5.97 -6.26
C ARG A 341 -18.40 -6.46 -5.64
N LYS A 342 -18.47 -6.56 -4.31
CA LYS A 342 -19.68 -6.93 -3.58
C LYS A 342 -20.86 -6.02 -3.94
N PHE A 343 -20.67 -4.70 -3.87
CA PHE A 343 -21.75 -3.74 -4.22
C PHE A 343 -22.30 -3.94 -5.62
N MET A 344 -21.45 -4.27 -6.59
CA MET A 344 -21.85 -4.45 -7.99
C MET A 344 -22.44 -5.84 -8.28
N SER A 345 -22.03 -6.85 -7.52
CA SER A 345 -22.45 -8.25 -7.68
C SER A 345 -23.66 -8.64 -6.84
N ASN A 346 -24.27 -7.72 -6.09
CA ASN A 346 -25.44 -7.98 -5.23
C ASN A 346 -26.72 -8.43 -5.99
N PHE A 347 -26.68 -8.61 -7.31
CA PHE A 347 -27.73 -9.28 -8.07
C PHE A 347 -27.45 -10.79 -8.17
N VAL A 348 -28.17 -11.58 -7.37
CA VAL A 348 -28.01 -13.05 -7.24
C VAL A 348 -28.86 -13.78 -8.29
N SER A 349 -28.32 -14.84 -8.90
CA SER A 349 -29.02 -15.67 -9.90
C SER A 349 -28.81 -17.19 -9.73
N SER A 350 -28.28 -17.70 -8.60
CA SER A 350 -28.10 -19.16 -8.45
C SER A 350 -28.16 -19.64 -7.01
N THR A 351 -28.97 -20.66 -6.74
CA THR A 351 -29.09 -21.35 -5.45
C THR A 351 -28.10 -22.51 -5.35
N PHE A 352 -27.22 -22.50 -4.34
CA PHE A 352 -26.27 -23.60 -4.02
C PHE A 352 -26.88 -24.65 -3.08
N ASP A 353 -28.21 -24.72 -3.03
CA ASP A 353 -28.93 -25.51 -2.03
C ASP A 353 -28.82 -27.02 -2.32
N TYR A 354 -28.46 -27.41 -3.54
CA TYR A 354 -28.23 -28.81 -3.97
C TYR A 354 -26.93 -29.45 -3.46
N LEU A 355 -25.95 -28.67 -2.96
CA LEU A 355 -24.68 -29.24 -2.50
C LEU A 355 -24.89 -30.18 -1.29
N PRO A 356 -24.38 -31.42 -1.29
CA PRO A 356 -24.56 -32.34 -0.18
C PRO A 356 -23.68 -31.97 1.02
N VAL A 357 -24.09 -32.40 2.22
CA VAL A 357 -23.19 -32.52 3.38
C VAL A 357 -22.58 -33.92 3.32
N ILE A 358 -21.25 -34.01 3.37
CA ILE A 358 -20.55 -35.28 3.21
C ILE A 358 -20.32 -35.89 4.60
N SER A 359 -20.72 -37.15 4.79
CA SER A 359 -20.38 -37.90 6.00
C SER A 359 -19.00 -38.51 5.85
N LEU A 360 -18.08 -38.14 6.75
CA LEU A 360 -16.69 -38.61 6.73
C LEU A 360 -16.40 -39.43 8.00
N PRO A 361 -15.52 -40.44 7.92
CA PRO A 361 -15.05 -41.16 9.11
C PRO A 361 -14.25 -40.23 10.02
N THR A 362 -14.26 -40.55 11.33
CA THR A 362 -13.52 -39.77 12.33
C THR A 362 -12.01 -39.95 12.17
N VAL A 363 -11.29 -38.83 12.02
CA VAL A 363 -9.83 -38.79 11.82
C VAL A 363 -9.21 -37.64 12.58
N ASP A 364 -7.89 -37.68 12.82
CA ASP A 364 -7.19 -36.56 13.49
C ASP A 364 -6.92 -35.40 12.52
N VAL A 365 -6.59 -35.71 11.27
CA VAL A 365 -6.22 -34.76 10.23
C VAL A 365 -7.18 -34.83 9.05
N LEU A 366 -7.78 -33.70 8.69
CA LEU A 366 -8.58 -33.58 7.49
C LEU A 366 -7.75 -32.89 6.40
N TYR A 367 -7.60 -33.52 5.24
CA TYR A 367 -6.92 -32.94 4.09
C TYR A 367 -7.93 -32.36 3.10
N PHE A 368 -7.72 -31.11 2.70
CA PHE A 368 -8.48 -30.43 1.67
C PHE A 368 -7.56 -29.96 0.53
N ALA A 369 -7.62 -30.62 -0.63
CA ALA A 369 -6.77 -30.30 -1.77
C ALA A 369 -7.21 -28.99 -2.45
N GLY A 370 -8.51 -28.83 -2.64
CA GLY A 370 -9.12 -27.73 -3.38
C GLY A 370 -9.01 -27.88 -4.89
N CYS A 371 -9.86 -27.12 -5.60
CA CYS A 371 -10.05 -27.25 -7.05
C CYS A 371 -8.76 -27.15 -7.87
N MET A 372 -7.84 -26.26 -7.49
CA MET A 372 -6.59 -26.07 -8.23
C MET A 372 -5.63 -27.24 -8.07
N THR A 373 -5.59 -27.88 -6.88
CA THR A 373 -4.75 -29.05 -6.64
C THR A 373 -5.26 -30.26 -7.41
N HIS A 374 -6.58 -30.41 -7.56
CA HIS A 374 -7.15 -31.45 -8.44
C HIS A 374 -6.71 -31.31 -9.90
N LEU A 375 -6.50 -30.07 -10.36
CA LEU A 375 -5.96 -29.79 -11.70
C LEU A 375 -4.42 -29.95 -11.78
N THR A 376 -3.75 -30.28 -10.68
CA THR A 376 -2.31 -30.53 -10.59
C THR A 376 -2.05 -31.82 -9.79
N PRO A 377 -2.37 -33.00 -10.37
CA PRO A 377 -2.47 -34.25 -9.62
C PRO A 377 -1.16 -34.72 -8.97
N ALA A 378 0.00 -34.26 -9.46
CA ALA A 378 1.29 -34.58 -8.85
C ALA A 378 1.44 -34.02 -7.42
N ILE A 379 0.83 -32.86 -7.11
CA ILE A 379 0.78 -32.31 -5.75
C ILE A 379 -0.05 -33.21 -4.84
N LYS A 380 -1.23 -33.64 -5.31
CA LYS A 380 -2.09 -34.58 -4.57
C LYS A 380 -1.35 -35.89 -4.28
N LYS A 381 -0.73 -36.49 -5.30
CA LYS A 381 0.03 -37.74 -5.15
C LYS A 381 1.17 -37.59 -4.14
N ALA A 382 1.88 -36.47 -4.18
CA ALA A 382 2.95 -36.18 -3.23
C ALA A 382 2.42 -36.07 -1.79
N MET A 383 1.32 -35.34 -1.56
CA MET A 383 0.71 -35.22 -0.24
C MET A 383 0.24 -36.56 0.32
N LEU A 384 -0.42 -37.40 -0.49
CA LEU A 384 -0.86 -38.72 -0.06
C LEU A 384 0.33 -39.62 0.30
N LYS A 385 1.36 -39.66 -0.55
CA LYS A 385 2.61 -40.40 -0.27
C LYS A 385 3.25 -39.94 1.04
N ILE A 386 3.26 -38.62 1.30
CA ILE A 386 3.81 -38.06 2.53
C ILE A 386 2.99 -38.51 3.74
N PHE A 387 1.66 -38.41 3.69
CA PHE A 387 0.81 -38.82 4.80
C PHE A 387 0.92 -40.32 5.11
N GLU A 388 0.99 -41.16 4.08
CA GLU A 388 1.19 -42.61 4.22
C GLU A 388 2.53 -42.92 4.90
N HIS A 389 3.62 -42.35 4.40
CA HIS A 389 4.95 -42.56 4.97
C HIS A 389 5.07 -42.05 6.40
N ALA A 390 4.52 -40.86 6.69
CA ALA A 390 4.51 -40.30 8.05
C ALA A 390 3.48 -40.98 8.97
N LYS A 391 2.70 -41.95 8.47
CA LYS A 391 1.63 -42.66 9.20
C LYS A 391 0.62 -41.70 9.83
N VAL A 392 0.18 -40.71 9.06
CA VAL A 392 -0.84 -39.75 9.50
C VAL A 392 -2.21 -40.44 9.46
N ASN A 393 -2.98 -40.32 10.55
CA ASN A 393 -4.40 -40.69 10.54
C ASN A 393 -5.20 -39.56 9.87
N PHE A 394 -5.44 -39.68 8.57
CA PHE A 394 -6.10 -38.63 7.78
C PHE A 394 -7.30 -39.11 6.97
N ASN A 395 -8.19 -38.18 6.65
CA ASN A 395 -9.20 -38.34 5.60
C ASN A 395 -9.04 -37.24 4.53
N PHE A 396 -9.33 -37.56 3.28
CA PHE A 396 -9.28 -36.62 2.17
C PHE A 396 -10.69 -36.12 1.82
N MET A 397 -11.05 -34.94 2.36
CA MET A 397 -12.40 -34.39 2.34
C MET A 397 -12.99 -34.23 0.94
N ASP A 398 -12.21 -33.68 0.02
CA ASP A 398 -12.63 -33.36 -1.34
C ASP A 398 -12.04 -34.34 -2.36
N ALA A 399 -11.93 -35.63 -2.01
CA ALA A 399 -11.31 -36.65 -2.86
C ALA A 399 -11.95 -36.78 -4.26
N ASP A 400 -13.26 -36.57 -4.34
CA ASP A 400 -14.07 -36.60 -5.56
C ASP A 400 -13.99 -35.29 -6.38
N GLY A 401 -13.37 -34.24 -5.83
CA GLY A 401 -13.20 -32.94 -6.47
C GLY A 401 -14.46 -32.09 -6.61
N THR A 402 -15.57 -32.46 -5.96
CA THR A 402 -16.87 -31.78 -6.12
C THR A 402 -17.00 -30.53 -5.25
N VAL A 403 -16.21 -30.43 -4.17
CA VAL A 403 -16.32 -29.38 -3.17
C VAL A 403 -15.37 -28.21 -3.44
N CYS A 404 -15.91 -26.98 -3.43
CA CYS A 404 -15.14 -25.74 -3.52
C CYS A 404 -15.00 -25.08 -2.14
N CYS A 405 -13.91 -24.36 -1.88
CA CYS A 405 -13.74 -23.58 -0.65
C CYS A 405 -14.56 -22.28 -0.61
N GLY A 406 -15.15 -21.85 -1.74
CA GLY A 406 -15.96 -20.62 -1.84
C GLY A 406 -15.19 -19.35 -2.23
N ARG A 407 -13.84 -19.37 -2.20
CA ARG A 407 -13.01 -18.18 -2.45
C ARG A 407 -13.17 -17.54 -3.83
N PRO A 408 -13.35 -18.28 -4.95
CA PRO A 408 -13.60 -17.67 -6.26
C PRO A 408 -14.86 -16.80 -6.29
N LEU A 409 -15.92 -17.22 -5.60
CA LEU A 409 -17.17 -16.46 -5.50
C LEU A 409 -16.95 -15.17 -4.72
N MET A 410 -16.29 -15.24 -3.56
CA MET A 410 -15.95 -14.03 -2.79
C MET A 410 -15.09 -13.08 -3.59
N LEU A 411 -14.02 -13.57 -4.25
CA LEU A 411 -13.15 -12.73 -5.07
C LEU A 411 -13.89 -12.05 -6.22
N THR A 412 -15.04 -12.57 -6.65
CA THR A 412 -15.89 -11.97 -7.68
C THR A 412 -17.07 -11.18 -7.11
N GLY A 413 -17.13 -10.98 -5.79
CA GLY A 413 -18.18 -10.19 -5.11
C GLY A 413 -19.45 -10.96 -4.78
N LYS A 414 -19.49 -12.27 -5.01
CA LYS A 414 -20.64 -13.16 -4.77
C LYS A 414 -20.62 -13.74 -3.35
N ASP A 415 -20.65 -12.86 -2.36
CA ASP A 415 -20.46 -13.22 -0.95
C ASP A 415 -21.62 -14.08 -0.40
N ILE A 416 -22.85 -13.86 -0.87
CA ILE A 416 -24.03 -14.60 -0.41
C ILE A 416 -23.91 -16.07 -0.82
N GLU A 417 -23.56 -16.31 -2.08
CA GLU A 417 -23.32 -17.63 -2.62
C GLU A 417 -22.13 -18.33 -1.97
N ALA A 418 -21.04 -17.59 -1.75
CA ALA A 418 -19.88 -18.12 -1.04
C ALA A 418 -20.25 -18.59 0.37
N LYS A 419 -21.03 -17.81 1.13
CA LYS A 419 -21.49 -18.18 2.49
C LYS A 419 -22.29 -19.48 2.54
N LYS A 420 -23.08 -19.78 1.51
CA LYS A 420 -23.82 -21.06 1.41
C LYS A 420 -22.85 -22.25 1.33
N ILE A 421 -21.80 -22.13 0.50
CA ILE A 421 -20.76 -23.15 0.36
C ILE A 421 -19.98 -23.31 1.67
N ILE A 422 -19.57 -22.19 2.27
CA ILE A 422 -18.82 -22.16 3.54
C ILE A 422 -19.58 -22.91 4.62
N LYS A 423 -20.87 -22.61 4.82
CA LYS A 423 -21.70 -23.25 5.86
C LYS A 423 -21.76 -24.78 5.72
N LYS A 424 -21.93 -25.29 4.50
CA LYS A 424 -21.99 -26.75 4.25
C LYS A 424 -20.63 -27.44 4.49
N ASN A 425 -19.56 -26.77 4.10
CA ASN A 425 -18.22 -27.25 4.36
C ASN A 425 -17.88 -27.23 5.85
N GLU A 426 -18.29 -26.20 6.60
CA GLU A 426 -18.13 -26.14 8.06
C GLU A 426 -18.82 -27.32 8.75
N GLU A 427 -20.04 -27.64 8.33
CA GLU A 427 -20.79 -28.79 8.84
C GLU A 427 -20.05 -30.11 8.57
N THR A 428 -19.60 -30.31 7.32
CA THR A 428 -18.80 -31.48 6.93
C THR A 428 -17.51 -31.61 7.77
N ILE A 429 -16.78 -30.50 7.97
CA ILE A 429 -15.55 -30.48 8.74
C ILE A 429 -15.82 -30.80 10.22
N ARG A 430 -16.88 -30.23 10.82
CA ARG A 430 -17.26 -30.53 12.21
C ARG A 430 -17.66 -31.99 12.38
N ASN A 431 -18.43 -32.55 11.45
CA ASN A 431 -18.88 -33.95 11.49
C ASN A 431 -17.72 -34.94 11.35
N SER A 432 -16.60 -34.54 10.74
CA SER A 432 -15.40 -35.39 10.65
C SER A 432 -14.67 -35.60 11.98
N GLY A 433 -14.94 -34.77 13.01
CA GLY A 433 -14.22 -34.82 14.30
C GLY A 433 -12.73 -34.45 14.24
N ALA A 434 -12.23 -33.99 13.09
CA ALA A 434 -10.82 -33.63 12.92
C ALA A 434 -10.40 -32.45 13.79
N LYS A 435 -9.15 -32.48 14.27
CA LYS A 435 -8.53 -31.40 15.08
C LYS A 435 -7.68 -30.45 14.25
N LEU A 436 -7.29 -30.89 13.05
CA LEU A 436 -6.43 -30.15 12.14
C LEU A 436 -6.96 -30.27 10.70
N LEU A 437 -7.10 -29.13 10.02
CA LEU A 437 -7.35 -29.04 8.59
C LEU A 437 -6.05 -28.66 7.86
N VAL A 438 -5.57 -29.52 6.98
CA VAL A 438 -4.41 -29.26 6.12
C VAL A 438 -4.88 -29.00 4.70
N THR A 439 -4.37 -27.95 4.07
CA THR A 439 -4.66 -27.66 2.65
C THR A 439 -3.42 -27.38 1.82
N SER A 440 -3.46 -27.83 0.56
CA SER A 440 -2.38 -27.62 -0.41
C SER A 440 -2.50 -26.36 -1.26
N CYS A 441 -3.54 -25.56 -1.05
CA CYS A 441 -3.78 -24.36 -1.84
C CYS A 441 -3.81 -23.12 -0.92
N PRO A 442 -2.95 -22.12 -1.14
CA PRO A 442 -2.98 -20.88 -0.36
C PRO A 442 -4.30 -20.11 -0.45
N ILE A 443 -5.01 -20.24 -1.58
CA ILE A 443 -6.32 -19.62 -1.79
C ILE A 443 -7.35 -20.26 -0.85
N CYS A 444 -7.28 -21.58 -0.68
CA CYS A 444 -8.14 -22.32 0.25
C CYS A 444 -7.74 -22.02 1.71
N PHE A 445 -6.43 -22.07 2.01
CA PHE A 445 -5.89 -21.75 3.33
C PHE A 445 -6.41 -20.40 3.84
N LYS A 446 -6.29 -19.37 3.01
CA LYS A 446 -6.68 -18.02 3.40
C LYS A 446 -8.17 -17.90 3.68
N ILE A 447 -9.04 -18.46 2.83
CA ILE A 447 -10.48 -18.40 3.11
C ILE A 447 -10.87 -19.20 4.35
N PHE A 448 -10.27 -20.37 4.58
CA PHE A 448 -10.50 -21.14 5.80
C PHE A 448 -10.10 -20.34 7.06
N LYS A 449 -9.02 -19.55 6.99
CA LYS A 449 -8.60 -18.69 8.10
C LYS A 449 -9.47 -17.43 8.29
N GLU A 450 -9.98 -16.84 7.21
CA GLU A 450 -10.66 -15.53 7.24
C GLU A 450 -12.18 -15.61 7.38
N GLU A 451 -12.80 -16.68 6.85
CA GLU A 451 -14.25 -16.73 6.62
C GLU A 451 -14.94 -17.91 7.27
N TYR A 452 -14.22 -19.00 7.56
CA TYR A 452 -14.81 -20.19 8.17
C TYR A 452 -14.77 -20.09 9.70
N ALA A 453 -15.92 -20.30 10.34
CA ALA A 453 -16.09 -20.39 11.79
C ALA A 453 -15.76 -21.82 12.29
N LEU A 454 -14.47 -22.16 12.24
CA LEU A 454 -13.93 -23.45 12.64
C LEU A 454 -13.11 -23.33 13.93
N ASN A 455 -13.37 -24.22 14.90
CA ASN A 455 -12.61 -24.31 16.16
C ASN A 455 -11.50 -25.37 16.08
N ILE A 456 -10.81 -25.43 14.95
CA ILE A 456 -9.74 -26.40 14.68
C ILE A 456 -8.51 -25.69 14.14
N GLU A 457 -7.34 -26.31 14.27
CA GLU A 457 -6.13 -25.77 13.67
C GLU A 457 -6.22 -25.85 12.14
N ILE A 458 -5.74 -24.82 11.45
CA ILE A 458 -5.73 -24.78 9.97
C ILE A 458 -4.29 -24.50 9.55
N MET A 459 -3.72 -25.40 8.77
CA MET A 459 -2.35 -25.30 8.24
C MET A 459 -2.32 -25.36 6.72
N HIS A 460 -1.49 -24.52 6.12
CA HIS A 460 -1.03 -24.78 4.76
C HIS A 460 -0.05 -25.95 4.76
N HIS A 461 0.01 -26.77 3.71
CA HIS A 461 0.91 -27.92 3.71
C HIS A 461 2.37 -27.54 3.97
N SER A 462 2.83 -26.34 3.60
CA SER A 462 4.22 -25.94 3.84
C SER A 462 4.52 -25.84 5.34
N GLN A 463 3.53 -25.46 6.16
CA GLN A 463 3.65 -25.40 7.61
C GLN A 463 3.54 -26.81 8.20
N TYR A 464 2.57 -27.59 7.74
CA TYR A 464 2.37 -28.95 8.25
C TYR A 464 3.55 -29.89 7.93
N LEU A 465 4.09 -29.80 6.72
CA LEU A 465 5.27 -30.57 6.32
C LEU A 465 6.51 -30.19 7.14
N LEU A 466 6.69 -28.90 7.46
CA LEU A 466 7.74 -28.47 8.38
C LEU A 466 7.53 -29.08 9.77
N LYS A 467 6.31 -29.06 10.29
CA LYS A 467 5.94 -29.68 11.57
C LYS A 467 6.27 -31.18 11.58
N LEU A 468 5.94 -31.92 10.52
CA LEU A 468 6.28 -33.36 10.43
C LEU A 468 7.79 -33.63 10.45
N VAL A 469 8.59 -32.74 9.88
CA VAL A 469 10.05 -32.82 9.91
C VAL A 469 10.60 -32.48 11.31
N GLU A 470 10.07 -31.45 11.95
CA GLU A 470 10.46 -31.06 13.31
C GLU A 470 10.07 -32.12 14.35
N GLU A 471 8.94 -32.82 14.15
CA GLU A 471 8.50 -33.97 14.94
C GLU A 471 9.25 -35.27 14.59
N SER A 472 10.24 -35.24 13.69
CA SER A 472 10.99 -36.42 13.24
C SER A 472 10.12 -37.56 12.67
N ARG A 473 8.95 -37.22 12.13
CA ARG A 473 8.07 -38.15 11.41
C ARG A 473 8.48 -38.34 9.96
N ILE A 474 9.27 -37.42 9.44
CA ILE A 474 9.85 -37.44 8.10
C ILE A 474 11.30 -36.99 8.21
N PHE A 475 12.20 -37.73 7.56
CA PHE A 475 13.60 -37.37 7.39
C PHE A 475 13.86 -36.97 5.94
N LEU A 476 14.63 -35.91 5.75
CA LEU A 476 14.88 -35.30 4.44
C LEU A 476 16.35 -35.35 4.08
N SER A 477 16.62 -35.79 2.86
CA SER A 477 17.96 -35.73 2.27
C SER A 477 18.22 -34.35 1.66
N GLN A 478 19.42 -33.83 1.89
CA GLN A 478 19.89 -32.58 1.30
C GLN A 478 20.42 -32.80 -0.12
N SER A 479 20.29 -31.77 -0.97
CA SER A 479 20.77 -31.77 -2.35
C SER A 479 21.43 -30.44 -2.70
N GLU A 480 22.44 -30.51 -3.56
CA GLU A 480 23.15 -29.36 -4.13
C GLU A 480 22.34 -28.62 -5.23
N ILE A 481 21.12 -29.07 -5.55
CA ILE A 481 20.27 -28.42 -6.55
C ILE A 481 20.01 -26.96 -6.14
N LYS A 482 20.35 -26.04 -7.04
CA LYS A 482 20.04 -24.61 -6.89
C LYS A 482 18.61 -24.33 -7.30
N ALA A 483 17.79 -23.93 -6.35
CA ALA A 483 16.37 -23.68 -6.56
C ALA A 483 15.97 -22.25 -6.24
N VAL A 484 14.99 -21.72 -6.97
CA VAL A 484 14.32 -20.45 -6.65
C VAL A 484 12.92 -20.76 -6.14
N TYR A 485 12.56 -20.15 -5.01
CA TYR A 485 11.21 -20.22 -4.47
C TYR A 485 10.36 -19.01 -4.89
N HIS A 486 9.23 -19.27 -5.53
CA HIS A 486 8.21 -18.28 -5.86
C HIS A 486 7.13 -18.21 -4.78
N ASP A 487 7.12 -17.10 -4.03
CA ASP A 487 6.14 -16.82 -2.99
C ASP A 487 4.72 -16.59 -3.57
N PRO A 488 3.73 -17.45 -3.27
CA PRO A 488 2.36 -17.23 -3.68
C PRO A 488 1.75 -16.01 -3.01
N CYS A 489 0.96 -15.22 -3.74
CA CYS A 489 0.40 -13.96 -3.21
C CYS A 489 -0.53 -14.15 -1.99
N GLU A 490 -1.38 -15.17 -1.99
CA GLU A 490 -2.30 -15.43 -0.86
C GLU A 490 -1.58 -16.06 0.35
N LEU A 491 -0.48 -16.80 0.15
CA LEU A 491 0.31 -17.38 1.24
C LEU A 491 1.18 -16.30 1.90
N GLY A 492 1.93 -15.56 1.08
CA GLY A 492 2.79 -14.47 1.50
C GLY A 492 1.98 -13.23 1.88
N ARG A 493 1.71 -12.33 0.91
CA ARG A 493 1.05 -11.04 1.20
C ARG A 493 -0.33 -11.19 1.86
N GLY A 494 -1.01 -12.29 1.58
CA GLY A 494 -2.35 -12.56 2.12
C GLY A 494 -2.36 -13.13 3.54
N SER A 495 -1.35 -13.91 3.93
CA SER A 495 -1.37 -14.66 5.21
C SER A 495 -0.10 -14.53 6.06
N GLY A 496 0.91 -13.79 5.58
CA GLY A 496 2.17 -13.55 6.29
C GLY A 496 3.13 -14.74 6.33
N ILE A 497 2.88 -15.80 5.57
CA ILE A 497 3.67 -17.04 5.61
C ILE A 497 4.77 -16.95 4.56
N TYR A 498 6.00 -16.73 5.03
CA TYR A 498 7.20 -16.61 4.20
C TYR A 498 8.34 -17.51 4.67
N GLU A 499 8.51 -17.67 5.98
CA GLU A 499 9.67 -18.33 6.56
C GLU A 499 9.51 -19.85 6.61
N GLU A 500 8.31 -20.36 6.91
CA GLU A 500 8.06 -21.80 7.01
C GLU A 500 8.35 -22.56 5.71
N PRO A 501 7.90 -22.10 4.51
CA PRO A 501 8.27 -22.74 3.26
C PRO A 501 9.79 -22.72 3.01
N ARG A 502 10.48 -21.64 3.40
CA ARG A 502 11.94 -21.50 3.21
C ARG A 502 12.73 -22.40 4.14
N LYS A 503 12.35 -22.47 5.43
CA LYS A 503 12.94 -23.37 6.42
C LYS A 503 12.81 -24.83 5.99
N LEU A 504 11.63 -25.21 5.48
CA LEU A 504 11.38 -26.54 4.97
C LEU A 504 12.26 -26.84 3.74
N LEU A 505 12.29 -25.93 2.75
CA LEU A 505 13.07 -26.12 1.54
C LEU A 505 14.58 -26.09 1.78
N GLY A 506 15.07 -25.28 2.72
CA GLY A 506 16.50 -25.20 3.07
C GLY A 506 17.06 -26.49 3.65
N LYS A 507 16.20 -27.42 4.11
CA LYS A 507 16.59 -28.78 4.50
C LYS A 507 16.72 -29.75 3.32
N THR A 508 16.40 -29.30 2.10
CA THR A 508 16.33 -30.17 0.90
C THR A 508 17.14 -29.66 -0.29
N VAL A 509 17.19 -28.35 -0.52
CA VAL A 509 17.79 -27.72 -1.70
C VAL A 509 18.50 -26.43 -1.32
N GLN A 510 19.40 -25.95 -2.19
CA GLN A 510 20.04 -24.65 -2.03
C GLN A 510 19.14 -23.54 -2.59
N LEU A 511 18.51 -22.78 -1.70
CA LEU A 511 17.65 -21.66 -2.12
C LEU A 511 18.48 -20.45 -2.57
N GLN A 512 18.25 -20.02 -3.80
CA GLN A 512 18.81 -18.79 -4.34
C GLN A 512 17.88 -17.61 -4.04
N GLU A 513 18.42 -16.57 -3.40
CA GLU A 513 17.70 -15.32 -3.17
C GLU A 513 17.56 -14.49 -4.44
N ILE A 514 16.38 -13.88 -4.61
CA ILE A 514 16.04 -13.07 -5.78
C ILE A 514 15.39 -11.76 -5.35
N LYS A 515 15.55 -10.71 -6.18
CA LYS A 515 15.01 -9.37 -5.90
C LYS A 515 13.48 -9.34 -5.71
N ASN A 516 12.75 -10.24 -6.39
CA ASN A 516 11.29 -10.30 -6.32
C ASN A 516 10.85 -11.50 -5.47
N SER A 517 11.36 -11.62 -4.25
CA SER A 517 10.90 -12.57 -3.23
C SER A 517 10.01 -11.88 -2.18
N LYS A 518 9.40 -12.68 -1.32
CA LYS A 518 8.55 -12.27 -0.18
C LYS A 518 7.46 -11.27 -0.59
N GLU A 519 7.33 -10.13 0.09
CA GLU A 519 6.32 -9.11 -0.17
C GLU A 519 6.43 -8.53 -1.59
N ALA A 520 7.65 -8.49 -2.15
CA ALA A 520 7.94 -8.01 -3.49
C ALA A 520 7.62 -9.02 -4.60
N SER A 521 7.21 -10.25 -4.25
CA SER A 521 6.94 -11.35 -5.18
C SER A 521 5.99 -10.98 -6.32
N LEU A 522 6.29 -11.51 -7.49
CA LEU A 522 5.55 -11.29 -8.72
C LEU A 522 4.16 -11.97 -8.67
N CYS A 523 3.20 -11.44 -9.42
CA CYS A 523 2.00 -12.14 -9.79
C CYS A 523 2.36 -13.22 -10.81
N CYS A 524 1.89 -14.45 -10.59
CA CYS A 524 2.08 -15.58 -11.49
C CYS A 524 1.22 -15.52 -12.76
N GLY A 525 0.33 -14.53 -12.90
CA GLY A 525 -0.65 -14.45 -14.00
C GLY A 525 -1.89 -15.35 -13.81
N GLY A 526 -1.93 -16.13 -12.74
CA GLY A 526 -3.12 -16.85 -12.27
C GLY A 526 -4.02 -15.98 -11.40
N SER A 527 -5.31 -15.92 -11.69
CA SER A 527 -6.32 -15.32 -10.80
C SER A 527 -7.65 -16.05 -10.94
N LEU A 528 -8.32 -16.29 -9.80
CA LEU A 528 -9.69 -16.79 -9.73
C LEU A 528 -10.71 -15.66 -9.54
N GLY A 529 -10.25 -14.42 -9.39
CA GLY A 529 -11.06 -13.23 -9.24
C GLY A 529 -11.04 -12.29 -10.45
N ASN A 530 -10.28 -12.60 -11.49
CA ASN A 530 -10.28 -11.84 -12.73
C ASN A 530 -11.19 -12.51 -13.76
N THR A 531 -12.27 -11.82 -14.14
CA THR A 531 -13.28 -12.31 -15.10
C THR A 531 -13.27 -11.56 -16.43
N GLN A 532 -12.35 -10.62 -16.62
CA GLN A 532 -12.36 -9.66 -17.75
C GLN A 532 -11.08 -9.72 -18.60
N MET A 533 -9.98 -10.28 -18.08
CA MET A 533 -8.71 -10.37 -18.81
C MET A 533 -8.71 -11.57 -19.76
N ASP A 534 -8.33 -11.32 -21.01
CA ASP A 534 -8.02 -12.38 -21.97
C ASP A 534 -6.83 -13.25 -21.52
N SER A 535 -6.81 -14.50 -22.00
CA SER A 535 -5.76 -15.47 -21.67
C SER A 535 -4.37 -15.01 -22.11
N PHE A 536 -4.26 -14.38 -23.29
CA PHE A 536 -3.00 -13.88 -23.84
C PHE A 536 -2.31 -12.88 -22.91
N LYS A 537 -3.04 -11.93 -22.32
CA LYS A 537 -2.52 -10.98 -21.34
C LYS A 537 -2.11 -11.63 -20.04
N ARG A 538 -2.83 -12.67 -19.60
CA ARG A 538 -2.44 -13.45 -18.40
C ARG A 538 -1.14 -14.21 -18.66
N ASP A 539 -0.99 -14.74 -19.86
CA ASP A 539 0.18 -15.46 -20.32
C ASP A 539 1.40 -14.51 -20.42
N MET A 540 1.24 -13.27 -20.90
CA MET A 540 2.30 -12.25 -20.85
C MET A 540 2.78 -11.95 -19.42
N ILE A 541 1.87 -11.89 -18.44
CA ILE A 541 2.24 -11.68 -17.02
C ILE A 541 3.02 -12.88 -16.49
N SER A 542 2.58 -14.10 -16.84
CA SER A 542 3.20 -15.35 -16.41
C SER A 542 4.60 -15.50 -17.01
N ALA A 543 4.76 -15.18 -18.31
CA ALA A 543 6.03 -15.21 -19.01
C ALA A 543 7.04 -14.20 -18.45
N ASP A 544 6.60 -12.97 -18.16
CA ASP A 544 7.45 -11.98 -17.47
C ASP A 544 7.86 -12.48 -16.07
N ALA A 545 6.94 -13.07 -15.30
CA ALA A 545 7.26 -13.64 -14.00
C ALA A 545 8.32 -14.76 -14.11
N CYS A 546 8.12 -15.74 -14.99
CA CYS A 546 9.10 -16.80 -15.25
C CYS A 546 10.46 -16.22 -15.66
N LYS A 547 10.49 -15.31 -16.63
CA LYS A 547 11.73 -14.67 -17.08
C LYS A 547 12.52 -14.04 -15.92
N GLN A 548 11.84 -13.40 -14.97
CA GLN A 548 12.49 -12.77 -13.82
C GLN A 548 12.96 -13.78 -12.77
N LEU A 549 12.17 -14.83 -12.53
CA LEU A 549 12.50 -15.91 -11.59
C LEU A 549 13.71 -16.72 -12.08
N LEU A 550 13.88 -16.87 -13.40
CA LEU A 550 14.93 -17.68 -14.01
C LEU A 550 16.23 -16.92 -14.31
N LYS A 551 16.32 -15.61 -14.02
CA LYS A 551 17.53 -14.79 -14.29
C LYS A 551 18.81 -15.32 -13.63
N GLY A 552 18.66 -15.99 -12.49
CA GLY A 552 19.77 -16.57 -11.74
C GLY A 552 20.27 -17.91 -12.27
N ASN A 553 19.70 -18.41 -13.38
CA ASN A 553 19.89 -19.76 -13.90
C ASN A 553 19.69 -20.86 -12.84
N PRO A 554 18.57 -20.85 -12.08
CA PRO A 554 18.27 -21.94 -11.17
C PRO A 554 18.00 -23.24 -11.94
N GLU A 555 18.26 -24.37 -11.30
CA GLU A 555 17.96 -25.70 -11.85
C GLU A 555 16.50 -26.09 -11.61
N MET A 556 15.88 -25.54 -10.56
CA MET A 556 14.49 -25.81 -10.21
C MET A 556 13.73 -24.55 -9.79
N LEU A 557 12.49 -24.43 -10.27
CA LEU A 557 11.53 -23.44 -9.78
C LEU A 557 10.54 -24.09 -8.82
N ILE A 558 10.45 -23.59 -7.59
CA ILE A 558 9.58 -24.14 -6.56
C ILE A 558 8.49 -23.13 -6.21
N THR A 559 7.26 -23.60 -5.99
CA THR A 559 6.19 -22.79 -5.39
C THR A 559 5.40 -23.63 -4.39
N ALA A 560 4.52 -22.99 -3.63
CA ALA A 560 3.64 -23.66 -2.68
C ALA A 560 2.18 -23.35 -3.02
N CYS A 561 1.86 -23.34 -4.32
CA CYS A 561 0.55 -22.98 -4.83
C CYS A 561 0.27 -23.67 -6.17
N PRO A 562 -0.79 -24.49 -6.26
CA PRO A 562 -1.15 -25.19 -7.49
C PRO A 562 -1.46 -24.23 -8.65
N LEU A 563 -2.07 -23.07 -8.36
CA LEU A 563 -2.36 -22.06 -9.38
C LEU A 563 -1.07 -21.42 -9.93
N CYS A 564 -0.11 -21.11 -9.06
CA CYS A 564 1.19 -20.60 -9.49
C CYS A 564 1.93 -21.64 -10.32
N LYS A 565 1.96 -22.91 -9.87
CA LYS A 565 2.59 -24.01 -10.60
C LYS A 565 2.02 -24.13 -12.02
N LYS A 566 0.69 -24.16 -12.15
CA LYS A 566 0.02 -24.25 -13.45
C LYS A 566 0.28 -23.03 -14.35
N SER A 567 0.23 -21.82 -13.81
CA SER A 567 0.41 -20.59 -14.61
C SER A 567 1.85 -20.39 -15.06
N LEU A 568 2.83 -20.58 -14.17
CA LEU A 568 4.25 -20.42 -14.49
C LEU A 568 4.78 -21.59 -15.33
N GLY A 569 4.30 -22.81 -15.09
CA GLY A 569 4.73 -24.01 -15.81
C GLY A 569 4.51 -23.97 -17.32
N LYS A 570 3.59 -23.13 -17.82
CA LYS A 570 3.42 -22.89 -19.26
C LYS A 570 4.63 -22.24 -19.93
N PHE A 571 5.44 -21.49 -19.16
CA PHE A 571 6.53 -20.64 -19.67
C PHE A 571 7.87 -20.96 -19.05
N SER A 572 7.91 -21.81 -18.03
CA SER A 572 9.17 -22.24 -17.41
C SER A 572 9.95 -23.12 -18.39
N THR A 573 11.23 -22.82 -18.58
CA THR A 573 12.17 -23.67 -19.35
C THR A 573 12.84 -24.72 -18.48
N ILE A 574 12.62 -24.68 -17.17
CA ILE A 574 13.12 -25.62 -16.18
C ILE A 574 11.96 -26.29 -15.45
N ASP A 575 12.27 -27.35 -14.69
CA ASP A 575 11.28 -28.08 -13.91
C ASP A 575 10.64 -27.19 -12.84
N ILE A 576 9.30 -27.21 -12.78
CA ILE A 576 8.52 -26.50 -11.79
C ILE A 576 7.84 -27.48 -10.84
N LYS A 577 8.18 -27.36 -9.56
CA LYS A 577 7.65 -28.23 -8.51
C LYS A 577 6.81 -27.46 -7.50
N ASP A 578 5.80 -28.14 -6.99
CA ASP A 578 5.24 -27.74 -5.71
C ASP A 578 6.16 -28.23 -4.57
N ILE A 579 6.21 -27.49 -3.46
CA ILE A 579 6.98 -27.87 -2.28
C ILE A 579 6.67 -29.29 -1.82
N ALA A 580 5.41 -29.75 -1.88
CA ALA A 580 5.05 -31.12 -1.51
C ALA A 580 5.76 -32.16 -2.39
N GLU A 581 5.93 -31.89 -3.68
CA GLU A 581 6.63 -32.80 -4.60
C GLU A 581 8.13 -32.85 -4.32
N VAL A 582 8.73 -31.69 -3.98
CA VAL A 582 10.14 -31.62 -3.55
C VAL A 582 10.35 -32.46 -2.30
N ILE A 583 9.48 -32.30 -1.31
CA ILE A 583 9.53 -33.09 -0.08
C ILE A 583 9.35 -34.58 -0.38
N ALA A 584 8.29 -34.98 -1.09
CA ALA A 584 8.03 -36.38 -1.43
C ALA A 584 9.15 -37.08 -2.20
N ASN A 585 9.97 -36.34 -2.96
CA ASN A 585 11.12 -36.85 -3.68
C ASN A 585 12.40 -36.92 -2.83
N ARG A 586 12.46 -36.20 -1.71
CA ARG A 586 13.64 -36.10 -0.82
C ARG A 586 13.47 -36.82 0.51
N MET A 587 12.29 -37.39 0.76
CA MET A 587 12.04 -38.28 1.89
C MET A 587 12.94 -39.52 1.82
N GLU A 588 13.66 -39.78 2.90
CA GLU A 588 14.45 -41.00 3.05
C GLU A 588 13.52 -42.19 3.29
N ASN A 589 13.94 -43.38 2.84
CA ASN A 589 13.19 -44.61 3.11
C ASN A 589 13.52 -45.13 4.51
N ASP A 590 12.61 -45.90 5.12
CA ASP A 590 12.78 -46.51 6.45
C ASP A 590 14.08 -47.33 6.61
N LYS A 591 14.66 -47.83 5.51
CA LYS A 591 15.96 -48.53 5.52
C LYS A 591 17.13 -47.58 5.82
N THR A 592 17.16 -46.41 5.22
CA THR A 592 18.24 -45.41 5.35
C THR A 592 18.26 -44.76 6.75
N ILE A 593 17.09 -44.69 7.39
CA ILE A 593 16.93 -44.18 8.77
C ILE A 593 17.50 -45.17 9.80
N LYS A 594 17.46 -46.49 9.54
CA LYS A 594 18.09 -47.49 10.41
C LYS A 594 19.61 -47.46 10.30
N GLU A 595 20.13 -47.39 9.07
CA GLU A 595 21.58 -47.35 8.80
C GLU A 595 22.25 -46.07 9.36
N SER A 596 21.57 -44.91 9.26
CA SER A 596 22.06 -43.65 9.84
C SER A 596 22.04 -43.64 11.37
N LYS A 597 21.05 -44.29 12.01
CA LYS A 597 21.04 -44.46 13.47
C LYS A 597 22.13 -45.41 13.96
N GLU A 598 22.41 -46.47 13.21
CA GLU A 598 23.50 -47.41 13.54
C GLU A 598 24.88 -46.76 13.39
N MET A 599 25.09 -45.88 12.41
CA MET A 599 26.35 -45.12 12.25
C MET A 599 26.61 -44.05 13.32
N VAL A 600 25.58 -43.53 13.99
CA VAL A 600 25.72 -42.52 15.06
C VAL A 600 25.86 -43.17 16.44
N SER A 601 25.58 -44.47 16.55
CA SER A 601 25.71 -45.27 17.79
C SER A 601 27.02 -46.07 17.90
N VAL A 602 28.01 -45.81 17.03
CA VAL A 602 29.36 -46.40 17.07
C VAL A 602 30.38 -45.37 17.50
#